data_AF-A0A1I5G205-F1
#
_entry.id   AF-A0A1I5G205-F1
#
_cell.length_a   1.000
_cell.length_b   1.000
_cell.length_c   1.000
_cell.angle_alpha   90.00
_cell.angle_beta   90.00
_cell.angle_gamma   90.00
#
_symmetry.space_group_name_H-M   'P 1'
#
loop_
_entity.id
_entity.type
_entity.pdbx_description
1 polymer ?
#
loop_
_entity_poly.entity_id
_entity_poly.type
_entity_poly.pdbx_seq_one_letter_code
_entity_poly.pdbx_strand_id
1 'polypeptide(L)'
;MPDTRASAELLLSEVEDQLDRVDAGLRCDQPSDLLQASGELRRCATGFARALEAALSAEALDAEFRRRIEAVAQRLSNQRDSVARRTVIVDRSLASLLGPRPDATYTMPGERRVFAGLRSASMPAH
;
A
#
# COMPACT_ATOMS: atom_id res chain seq x y z
N MET A 1 24.59 10.94 29.97
CA MET A 1 25.30 10.22 28.90
C MET A 1 25.20 11.06 27.62
N PRO A 2 26.30 11.65 27.13
CA PRO A 2 26.30 12.50 25.94
C PRO A 2 26.13 11.72 24.61
N ASP A 3 26.33 10.40 24.62
CA ASP A 3 26.39 9.59 23.39
C ASP A 3 25.02 9.31 22.75
N THR A 4 23.94 9.27 23.55
CA THR A 4 22.61 8.88 23.05
C THR A 4 22.00 9.94 22.12
N ARG A 5 22.23 11.23 22.40
CA ARG A 5 21.73 12.32 21.55
C ARG A 5 22.49 12.38 20.21
N ALA A 6 23.82 12.32 20.25
CA ALA A 6 24.64 12.32 19.04
C ALA A 6 24.29 11.12 18.14
N SER A 7 24.01 9.97 18.75
CA SER A 7 23.54 8.77 18.03
C SER A 7 22.16 9.00 17.40
N ALA A 8 21.22 9.63 18.11
CA ALA A 8 19.90 9.95 17.58
C ALA A 8 19.95 10.96 16.42
N GLU A 9 20.83 11.96 16.48
CA GLU A 9 21.07 12.92 15.39
C GLU A 9 21.61 12.23 14.13
N LEU A 10 22.60 11.36 14.29
CA LEU A 10 23.18 10.61 13.17
C LEU A 10 22.14 9.70 12.51
N LEU A 11 21.36 8.98 13.33
CA LEU A 11 20.28 8.12 12.85
C LEU A 11 19.15 8.93 12.18
N LEU A 12 18.84 10.14 12.65
CA LEU A 12 17.86 11.01 12.00
C LEU A 12 18.35 11.45 10.61
N SER A 13 19.62 11.84 10.50
CA SER A 13 20.22 12.18 9.20
C SER A 13 20.22 10.98 8.24
N GLU A 14 20.52 9.78 8.72
CA GLU A 14 20.41 8.56 7.90
C GLU A 14 18.97 8.29 7.42
N VAL A 15 17.97 8.52 8.28
CA VAL A 15 16.55 8.41 7.89
C VAL A 15 16.20 9.43 6.81
N GLU A 16 16.68 10.67 6.94
CA GLU A 16 16.46 11.74 5.94
C GLU A 16 17.08 11.38 4.58
N ASP A 17 18.34 10.92 4.56
CA ASP A 17 19.02 10.46 3.34
C ASP A 17 18.27 9.29 2.69
N GLN A 18 17.77 8.37 3.51
CA GLN A 18 17.08 7.20 3.01
C GLN A 18 15.68 7.53 2.46
N LEU A 19 15.01 8.56 2.98
CA LEU A 19 13.81 9.12 2.38
C LEU A 19 14.08 9.72 1.00
N ASP A 20 15.19 10.42 0.81
CA ASP A 20 15.59 10.97 -0.50
C ASP A 20 15.79 9.85 -1.52
N ARG A 21 16.40 8.73 -1.10
CA ARG A 21 16.59 7.55 -1.96
C ARG A 21 15.27 6.86 -2.30
N VAL A 22 14.33 6.76 -1.36
CA VAL A 22 12.98 6.24 -1.65
C VAL A 22 12.25 7.17 -2.64
N ASP A 23 12.34 8.49 -2.47
CA ASP A 23 11.76 9.45 -3.42
C ASP A 23 12.40 9.36 -4.81
N ALA A 24 13.70 9.12 -4.90
CA ALA A 24 14.38 8.83 -6.15
C ALA A 24 13.89 7.51 -6.76
N GLY A 25 13.83 6.43 -5.98
CA GLY A 25 13.35 5.11 -6.41
C GLY A 25 11.89 5.14 -6.89
N LEU A 26 11.03 5.96 -6.28
CA LEU A 26 9.65 6.17 -6.72
C LEU A 26 9.54 6.92 -8.06
N ARG A 27 10.60 7.63 -8.50
CA ARG A 27 10.65 8.33 -9.79
C ARG A 27 11.33 7.50 -10.88
N CYS A 28 12.21 6.58 -10.49
CA CYS A 28 12.89 5.68 -11.39
C CYS A 28 12.02 4.46 -11.76
N ASP A 29 12.32 3.85 -12.91
CA ASP A 29 11.63 2.65 -13.40
C ASP A 29 12.27 1.34 -12.88
N GLN A 30 12.99 1.42 -11.75
CA GLN A 30 13.75 0.31 -11.15
C GLN A 30 13.10 -0.15 -9.84
N PRO A 31 12.18 -1.14 -9.89
CA PRO A 31 11.44 -1.57 -8.70
C PRO A 31 12.33 -2.24 -7.64
N SER A 32 13.47 -2.83 -8.03
CA SER A 32 14.46 -3.39 -7.11
C SER A 32 15.05 -2.33 -6.19
N ASP A 33 15.33 -1.14 -6.74
CA ASP A 33 15.99 -0.06 -6.02
C ASP A 33 15.06 0.54 -4.99
N LEU A 34 13.77 0.67 -5.33
CA LEU A 34 12.73 1.08 -4.39
C LEU A 34 12.54 0.07 -3.25
N LEU A 35 12.55 -1.23 -3.55
CA LEU A 35 12.42 -2.27 -2.54
C LEU A 35 13.60 -2.25 -1.56
N GLN A 36 14.82 -2.18 -2.08
CA GLN A 36 16.03 -2.05 -1.27
C GLN A 36 15.98 -0.76 -0.43
N ALA A 37 15.64 0.37 -1.05
CA ALA A 37 15.60 1.65 -0.36
C ALA A 37 14.56 1.66 0.77
N SER A 38 13.40 1.06 0.55
CA SER A 38 12.35 0.91 1.56
C SER A 38 12.79 0.00 2.71
N GLY A 39 13.53 -1.06 2.41
CA GLY A 39 14.09 -1.97 3.42
C GLY A 39 15.09 -1.27 4.35
N GLU A 40 16.02 -0.51 3.78
CA GLU A 40 16.98 0.28 4.55
C GLU A 40 16.29 1.40 5.34
N LEU A 41 15.27 2.06 4.77
CA LEU A 41 14.50 3.10 5.49
C LEU A 41 13.87 2.53 6.75
N ARG A 42 13.25 1.35 6.66
CA ARG A 42 12.65 0.67 7.82
C ARG A 42 13.71 0.33 8.88
N ARG A 43 14.90 -0.10 8.47
CA ARG A 43 16.00 -0.42 9.38
C ARG A 43 16.47 0.83 10.13
N CYS A 44 16.81 1.91 9.41
CA CYS A 44 17.27 3.17 10.00
C CYS A 44 16.18 3.79 10.89
N ALA A 45 14.91 3.81 10.45
CA ALA A 45 13.81 4.35 11.25
C ALA A 45 13.58 3.56 12.55
N THR A 46 13.73 2.23 12.53
CA THR A 46 13.63 1.41 13.74
C THR A 46 14.80 1.68 14.69
N GLY A 47 16.02 1.84 14.16
CA GLY A 47 17.20 2.23 14.94
C GLY A 47 17.02 3.60 15.58
N PHE A 48 16.55 4.57 14.80
CA PHE A 48 16.23 5.92 15.24
C PHE A 48 15.18 5.93 16.36
N ALA A 49 14.07 5.21 16.20
CA ALA A 49 13.03 5.14 17.23
C ALA A 49 13.56 4.61 18.57
N ARG A 50 14.41 3.57 18.53
CA ARG A 50 15.06 3.02 19.74
C ARG A 50 16.03 4.00 20.38
N ALA A 51 16.84 4.70 19.57
CA ALA A 51 17.75 5.71 20.07
C ALA A 51 17.00 6.91 20.67
N LEU A 52 15.88 7.30 20.05
CA LEU A 52 15.00 8.35 20.54
C LEU A 52 14.38 7.96 21.89
N GLU A 53 13.84 6.74 22.01
CA GLU A 53 13.31 6.21 23.28
C GLU A 53 14.37 6.24 24.40
N ALA A 54 15.61 5.89 24.09
CA ALA A 54 16.72 5.95 25.04
C ALA A 54 17.16 7.39 25.39
N ALA A 55 16.86 8.36 24.52
CA ALA A 55 17.24 9.77 24.66
C ALA A 55 16.14 10.66 25.26
N LEU A 56 15.02 10.09 25.74
CA LEU A 56 13.79 10.77 26.22
C LEU A 56 13.94 11.63 27.49
N SER A 57 15.03 12.40 27.66
CA SER A 57 15.01 13.58 28.53
C SER A 57 14.53 14.79 27.72
N ALA A 58 13.54 15.53 28.23
CA ALA A 58 12.93 16.67 27.53
C ALA A 58 13.93 17.80 27.17
N GLU A 59 15.05 17.86 27.90
CA GLU A 59 16.18 18.76 27.67
C GLU A 59 17.04 18.35 26.46
N ALA A 60 16.96 17.09 26.00
CA ALA A 60 17.74 16.57 24.89
C ALA A 60 17.10 16.80 23.50
N LEU A 61 15.85 17.25 23.42
CA LEU A 61 15.12 17.46 22.17
C LEU A 61 14.83 18.96 21.98
N ASP A 62 15.74 19.68 21.33
CA ASP A 62 15.53 21.08 20.98
C ASP A 62 14.49 21.25 19.85
N ALA A 63 14.15 22.51 19.55
CA ALA A 63 13.12 22.83 18.56
C ALA A 63 13.51 22.41 17.14
N GLU A 64 14.79 22.46 16.80
CA GLU A 64 15.29 22.08 15.47
C GLU A 64 15.14 20.58 15.24
N PHE A 65 15.55 19.77 16.22
CA PHE A 65 15.45 18.32 16.15
C PHE A 65 13.98 17.87 16.03
N ARG A 66 13.07 18.48 16.80
CA ARG A 66 11.63 18.20 16.70
C ARG A 66 11.08 18.55 15.32
N ARG A 67 11.46 19.71 14.75
CA ARG A 67 11.04 20.13 13.41
C ARG A 67 11.50 19.13 12.34
N ARG A 68 12.71 18.59 12.46
CA ARG A 68 13.23 17.56 11.53
C ARG A 68 12.44 16.26 11.63
N ILE A 69 12.13 15.80 12.84
CA ILE A 69 11.26 14.62 13.05
C ILE A 69 9.89 14.84 12.40
N GLU A 70 9.28 16.01 12.59
CA GLU A 70 7.98 16.34 11.99
C GLU A 70 8.05 16.36 10.46
N ALA A 71 9.12 16.92 9.89
CA ALA A 71 9.36 16.91 8.45
C ALA A 71 9.48 15.47 7.90
N VAL A 72 10.22 14.59 8.60
CA VAL A 72 10.33 13.16 8.27
C VAL A 72 8.95 12.50 8.30
N ALA A 73 8.15 12.74 9.35
CA ALA A 73 6.80 12.18 9.47
C ALA A 73 5.87 12.65 8.33
N GLN A 74 5.94 13.92 7.96
CA GLN A 74 5.17 14.47 6.85
C GLN A 74 5.58 13.85 5.51
N ARG A 75 6.89 13.68 5.26
CA ARG A 75 7.41 13.05 4.03
C ARG A 75 6.94 11.61 3.91
N LEU A 76 7.03 10.82 4.99
CA LEU A 76 6.52 9.45 5.04
C LEU A 76 5.02 9.36 4.73
N SER A 77 4.23 10.30 5.25
CA SER A 77 2.79 10.37 4.99
C SER A 77 2.50 10.63 3.51
N ASN A 78 3.19 11.62 2.93
CA ASN A 78 3.06 11.95 1.51
C ASN A 78 3.47 10.78 0.60
N GLN A 79 4.55 10.06 0.96
CA GLN A 79 5.00 8.87 0.22
C GLN A 79 3.95 7.75 0.25
N ARG A 80 3.37 7.46 1.42
CA ARG A 80 2.30 6.46 1.56
C ARG A 80 1.09 6.80 0.70
N ASP A 81 0.67 8.06 0.69
CA ASP A 81 -0.46 8.52 -0.14
C ASP A 81 -0.15 8.46 -1.63
N SER A 82 1.09 8.72 -2.02
CA SER A 82 1.55 8.57 -3.41
C SER A 82 1.51 7.10 -3.86
N VAL A 83 2.02 6.18 -3.03
CA VAL A 83 2.00 4.74 -3.31
C VAL A 83 0.57 4.22 -3.41
N ALA A 84 -0.30 4.55 -2.44
CA ALA A 84 -1.70 4.12 -2.45
C ALA A 84 -2.44 4.54 -3.73
N ARG A 85 -2.23 5.79 -4.18
CA ARG A 85 -2.80 6.27 -5.44
C ARG A 85 -2.29 5.51 -6.65
N ARG A 86 -0.99 5.21 -6.71
CA ARG A 86 -0.38 4.44 -7.80
C ARG A 86 -0.91 3.00 -7.85
N THR A 87 -1.09 2.35 -6.71
CA THR A 87 -1.70 1.00 -6.64
C THR A 87 -3.09 0.99 -7.26
N VAL A 88 -3.94 1.96 -6.93
CA VAL A 88 -5.29 2.07 -7.52
C VAL A 88 -5.24 2.25 -9.04
N ILE A 89 -4.31 3.07 -9.54
CA ILE A 89 -4.12 3.27 -10.99
C ILE A 89 -3.66 1.97 -11.68
N VAL A 90 -2.72 1.26 -11.06
CA VAL A 90 -2.24 -0.03 -11.57
C VAL A 90 -3.37 -1.06 -11.60
N ASP A 91 -4.14 -1.20 -10.51
CA ASP A 91 -5.25 -2.15 -10.44
C ASP A 91 -6.32 -1.85 -11.50
N ARG A 92 -6.67 -0.57 -11.69
CA ARG A 92 -7.60 -0.15 -12.74
C ARG A 92 -7.06 -0.44 -14.14
N SER A 93 -5.76 -0.23 -14.36
CA SER A 93 -5.11 -0.51 -15.66
C SER A 93 -5.09 -2.00 -15.94
N LEU A 94 -4.76 -2.82 -14.94
CA LEU A 94 -4.81 -4.28 -15.03
C LEU A 94 -6.24 -4.76 -15.32
N ALA A 95 -7.25 -4.23 -14.62
CA ALA A 95 -8.65 -4.56 -14.88
C ALA A 95 -9.09 -4.21 -16.31
N SER A 96 -8.60 -3.09 -16.86
CA SER A 96 -8.87 -2.69 -18.25
C SER A 96 -8.17 -3.59 -19.28
N LEU A 97 -6.94 -4.05 -18.98
CA LEU A 97 -6.16 -4.91 -19.89
C LEU A 97 -6.65 -6.35 -19.89
N LEU A 98 -7.00 -6.88 -18.72
CA LEU A 98 -7.49 -8.26 -18.57
C LEU A 98 -8.94 -8.43 -19.03
N GLY A 99 -9.67 -7.32 -19.21
CA GLY A 99 -11.08 -7.31 -19.59
C GLY A 99 -12.00 -7.93 -18.52
N PRO A 100 -13.33 -7.85 -18.67
CA PRO A 100 -14.23 -8.66 -17.88
C PRO A 100 -13.94 -10.13 -18.17
N ARG A 101 -13.60 -10.90 -17.14
CA ARG A 101 -13.55 -12.37 -17.26
C ARG A 101 -14.96 -12.80 -17.73
N PRO A 102 -15.12 -13.40 -18.93
CA PRO A 102 -16.42 -13.93 -19.29
C PRO A 102 -16.77 -14.94 -18.21
N ASP A 103 -17.91 -14.72 -17.54
CA ASP A 103 -18.54 -15.77 -16.77
C ASP A 103 -18.62 -16.98 -17.71
N ALA A 104 -18.18 -18.14 -17.24
CA ALA A 104 -18.28 -19.38 -18.01
C ALA A 104 -19.77 -19.79 -18.08
N THR A 105 -20.59 -18.99 -18.75
CA THR A 105 -21.97 -19.30 -19.10
C THR A 105 -21.94 -20.14 -20.36
N TYR A 106 -21.52 -21.40 -20.21
CA TYR A 106 -22.02 -22.45 -21.10
C TYR A 106 -23.49 -22.67 -20.77
N THR A 107 -24.37 -21.77 -21.21
CA THR A 107 -25.74 -22.18 -21.53
C THR A 107 -25.65 -22.91 -22.85
N MET A 108 -25.68 -24.24 -22.79
CA MET A 108 -25.96 -25.06 -23.97
C MET A 108 -27.30 -24.59 -24.57
N PRO A 109 -27.34 -24.10 -25.82
CA PRO A 109 -28.60 -23.81 -26.49
C PRO A 109 -29.18 -25.15 -26.93
N GLY A 110 -30.04 -25.76 -26.12
CA GLY A 110 -30.61 -27.06 -26.49
C GLY A 110 -31.69 -27.67 -25.60
N GLU A 111 -31.77 -27.38 -24.30
CA GLU A 111 -32.81 -28.01 -23.46
C GLU A 111 -34.10 -27.20 -23.42
N ARG A 112 -34.80 -27.18 -24.55
CA ARG A 112 -36.22 -26.89 -24.59
C ARG A 112 -36.99 -28.13 -24.10
N ARG A 113 -36.94 -28.42 -22.79
CA ARG A 113 -37.93 -29.34 -22.18
C ARG A 113 -39.20 -28.55 -21.89
N VAL A 114 -40.09 -28.58 -22.88
CA VAL A 114 -41.50 -28.23 -22.73
C VAL A 114 -42.09 -29.21 -21.72
N PHE A 115 -42.12 -28.83 -20.45
CA PHE A 115 -42.98 -29.50 -19.47
C PHE A 115 -44.41 -29.08 -19.79
N ALA A 116 -45.09 -29.92 -20.57
CA ALA A 116 -46.51 -29.83 -20.86
C ALA A 116 -47.31 -30.00 -19.56
N GLY A 117 -47.59 -28.86 -18.91
CA GLY A 117 -48.58 -28.75 -17.85
C GLY A 117 -49.85 -28.06 -18.37
N LEU A 118 -50.81 -28.84 -18.88
CA LEU A 118 -52.20 -28.44 -19.07
C LEU A 118 -53.05 -29.66 -18.65
N ARG A 119 -53.40 -29.73 -17.36
CA ARG A 119 -54.69 -29.32 -16.78
C ARG A 119 -55.90 -30.00 -17.44
N SER A 120 -56.56 -30.81 -16.62
CA SER A 120 -57.87 -31.41 -16.78
C SER A 120 -58.94 -30.46 -17.34
N ALA A 121 -59.76 -30.94 -18.27
CA ALA A 121 -61.13 -30.46 -18.48
C ALA A 121 -62.01 -31.48 -19.21
N SER A 122 -63.08 -31.89 -18.50
CA SER A 122 -64.46 -32.14 -18.98
C SER A 122 -64.84 -33.36 -19.84
N MET A 123 -65.94 -33.98 -19.37
CA MET A 123 -66.82 -35.02 -19.94
C MET A 123 -67.50 -34.60 -21.28
N PRO A 124 -68.10 -35.53 -22.07
CA PRO A 124 -69.53 -35.86 -21.90
C PRO A 124 -69.99 -37.30 -22.23
N ALA A 125 -71.28 -37.51 -21.95
CA ALA A 125 -72.10 -38.72 -21.94
C ALA A 125 -72.21 -39.53 -23.25
N HIS A 126 -72.45 -40.84 -23.09
CA HIS A 126 -73.67 -41.51 -23.54
C HIS A 126 -73.89 -42.84 -22.81
#